data_AF-A0A838ICV1-F1
#
_entry.id   AF-A0A838ICV1-F1
#
_cell.length_a   1.000
_cell.length_b   1.000
_cell.length_c   1.000
_cell.angle_alpha   90.00
_cell.angle_beta   90.00
_cell.angle_gamma   90.00
#
_symmetry.space_group_name_H-M   'P 1'
#
loop_
_entity.id
_entity.type
_entity.pdbx_description
1 polymer ?
#
loop_
_entity_poly.entity_id
_entity_poly.type
_entity_poly.pdbx_seq_one_letter_code
_entity_poly.pdbx_strand_id
1 'polypeptide(L)'
;MGLADIAEQVLRDAGGSPLHYREITERAVSGGLITPGGDTPWASVNAAMGVDNRRREARGELPRFIGAGSGFYRLRTAVTAVEQAIEHWNDRTKQELLGQLGEIDPGTFEELIGELLERIGFEGVEVTRRSGDGGIDVRGVLTVGGVTRVKTAI
;
A
#
# COMPACT_ATOMS: atom_id res chain seq x y z
N MET A 1 2.96 7.89 3.84
CA MET A 1 3.93 7.11 3.07
C MET A 1 4.62 6.13 4.01
N GLY A 2 4.60 4.83 3.74
CA GLY A 2 5.21 3.81 4.60
C GLY A 2 6.71 3.65 4.39
N LEU A 3 7.41 2.96 5.30
CA LEU A 3 8.86 2.71 5.20
C LEU A 3 9.28 2.02 3.90
N ALA A 4 8.46 1.09 3.42
CA ALA A 4 8.73 0.39 2.18
C ALA A 4 8.50 1.29 0.95
N ASP A 5 7.55 2.24 1.00
CA ASP A 5 7.37 3.23 -0.08
C ASP A 5 8.54 4.20 -0.15
N ILE A 6 9.09 4.59 1.02
CA ILE A 6 10.31 5.38 1.11
C ILE A 6 11.51 4.60 0.54
N ALA A 7 11.65 3.32 0.88
CA ALA A 7 12.71 2.48 0.33
C ALA A 7 12.60 2.35 -1.20
N GLU A 8 11.39 2.25 -1.73
CA GLU A 8 11.15 2.24 -3.18
C GLU A 8 11.60 3.56 -3.82
N GLN A 9 11.22 4.71 -3.25
CA GLN A 9 11.63 6.02 -3.73
C GLN A 9 13.16 6.13 -3.81
N VAL A 10 13.86 5.77 -2.73
CA VAL A 10 15.33 5.83 -2.67
C VAL A 10 15.99 4.92 -3.72
N LEU A 11 15.46 3.72 -3.94
CA LEU A 11 15.96 2.80 -4.96
C LEU A 11 15.65 3.27 -6.38
N ARG A 12 14.52 3.96 -6.59
CA ARG A 12 14.15 4.59 -7.86
C ARG A 12 15.13 5.73 -8.19
N ASP A 13 15.42 6.57 -7.21
CA ASP A 13 16.38 7.68 -7.33
C ASP A 13 17.82 7.17 -7.58
N ALA A 14 18.12 5.92 -7.18
CA ALA A 14 19.39 5.24 -7.47
C ALA A 14 19.52 4.71 -8.92
N GLY A 15 18.51 4.89 -9.76
CA GLY A 15 18.57 4.59 -11.20
C GLY A 15 18.82 3.11 -11.54
N GLY A 16 18.39 2.19 -10.66
CA GLY A 16 18.52 0.74 -10.87
C GLY A 16 19.79 0.11 -10.27
N SER A 17 20.71 0.90 -9.70
CA SER A 17 21.85 0.37 -8.95
C SER A 17 21.37 -0.28 -7.64
N PRO A 18 21.79 -1.52 -7.33
CA PRO A 18 21.46 -2.13 -6.05
C PRO A 18 22.08 -1.34 -4.90
N LEU A 19 21.30 -1.08 -3.86
CA LEU A 19 21.77 -0.42 -2.64
C LEU A 19 21.68 -1.37 -1.46
N HIS A 20 22.64 -1.30 -0.55
CA HIS A 20 22.57 -2.03 0.71
C HIS A 20 21.46 -1.45 1.59
N TYR A 21 20.70 -2.27 2.33
CA TYR A 21 19.57 -1.80 3.14
C TYR A 21 19.95 -0.68 4.15
N ARG A 22 21.20 -0.66 4.62
CA ARG A 22 21.73 0.43 5.47
C ARG A 22 21.85 1.74 4.70
N GLU A 23 22.39 1.69 3.49
CA GLU A 23 22.53 2.87 2.63
C GLU A 23 21.16 3.40 2.19
N ILE A 24 20.19 2.52 1.90
CA ILE A 24 18.79 2.91 1.64
C ILE A 24 18.25 3.74 2.81
N THR A 25 18.53 3.29 4.03
CA THR A 25 18.10 3.97 5.26
C THR A 25 18.82 5.30 5.45
N GLU A 26 20.14 5.35 5.25
CA GLU A 26 20.94 6.56 5.35
C GLU A 26 20.50 7.64 4.37
N ARG A 27 20.22 7.27 3.12
CA ARG A 27 19.68 8.18 2.10
C ARG A 27 18.28 8.67 2.47
N ALA A 28 17.42 7.78 2.99
CA ALA A 28 16.09 8.16 3.45
C ALA A 28 16.12 9.16 4.62
N VAL A 29 17.03 8.98 5.57
CA VAL A 29 17.21 9.92 6.70
C VAL A 29 17.80 11.23 6.22
N SER A 30 18.84 11.18 5.39
CA SER A 30 19.51 12.38 4.86
C SER A 30 18.60 13.22 3.97
N GLY A 31 17.68 12.58 3.24
CA GLY A 31 16.65 13.24 2.45
C GLY A 31 15.43 13.70 3.26
N GLY A 32 15.42 13.53 4.58
CA GLY A 32 14.30 13.91 5.44
C GLY A 32 13.02 13.07 5.24
N LEU A 33 13.12 11.92 4.57
CA LEU A 33 12.00 11.02 4.31
C LEU A 33 11.62 10.18 5.53
N ILE A 34 12.59 9.92 6.42
CA ILE A 34 12.41 9.19 7.69
C ILE A 34 13.00 10.01 8.82
N THR A 35 12.25 10.13 9.91
CA THR A 35 12.80 10.53 11.22
C THR A 35 12.94 9.26 12.07
N PRO A 36 14.17 8.78 12.36
CA PRO A 36 14.36 7.59 13.17
C PRO A 36 13.83 7.77 14.59
N GLY A 37 12.98 6.84 15.04
CA GLY A 37 12.49 6.81 16.43
C GLY A 37 13.32 5.93 17.39
N GLY A 38 14.35 5.24 16.89
CA GLY A 38 15.17 4.32 17.68
C GLY A 38 16.51 4.02 17.01
N ASP A 39 17.33 3.19 17.67
CA ASP A 39 18.76 3.04 17.36
C ASP A 39 19.08 2.27 16.07
N THR A 40 18.12 1.48 15.56
CA THR A 40 18.34 0.60 14.40
C THR A 40 17.33 0.83 13.28
N PRO A 41 17.24 2.03 12.69
CA PRO A 41 16.28 2.34 11.64
C PRO A 41 16.43 1.44 10.41
N TRP A 42 17.66 0.96 10.14
CA TRP A 42 17.93 0.05 9.01
C TRP A 42 17.26 -1.31 9.17
N ALA A 43 17.10 -1.79 10.40
CA ALA A 43 16.42 -3.06 10.66
C ALA A 43 14.93 -2.93 10.34
N SER A 44 14.33 -1.79 10.70
CA SER A 44 12.94 -1.47 10.39
C SER A 44 12.71 -1.32 8.88
N VAL A 45 13.58 -0.60 8.17
CA VAL A 45 13.50 -0.47 6.70
C VAL A 45 13.65 -1.82 6.02
N ASN A 46 14.65 -2.62 6.42
CA ASN A 46 14.86 -3.97 5.88
C ASN A 46 13.64 -4.89 6.12
N ALA A 47 13.11 -4.89 7.34
CA ALA A 47 11.93 -5.66 7.68
C ALA A 47 10.71 -5.20 6.88
N ALA A 48 10.53 -3.89 6.69
CA ALA A 48 9.42 -3.33 5.92
C ALA A 48 9.45 -3.80 4.46
N MET A 49 10.63 -3.80 3.81
CA MET A 49 10.77 -4.33 2.44
C MET A 49 10.38 -5.81 2.36
N GLY A 50 10.85 -6.63 3.31
CA GLY A 50 10.51 -8.06 3.35
C GLY A 50 9.04 -8.35 3.65
N VAL A 51 8.42 -7.60 4.57
CA VAL A 51 6.99 -7.70 4.89
C VAL A 51 6.14 -7.29 3.69
N ASP A 52 6.52 -6.24 2.99
CA ASP A 52 5.81 -5.78 1.80
C ASP A 52 5.79 -6.85 0.70
N ASN A 53 6.96 -7.41 0.37
CA ASN A 53 7.06 -8.48 -0.62
C ASN A 53 6.17 -9.67 -0.24
N ARG A 54 6.19 -10.13 1.02
CA ARG A 54 5.31 -11.22 1.48
C ARG A 54 3.82 -10.88 1.36
N ARG A 55 3.43 -9.65 1.66
CA ARG A 55 2.04 -9.20 1.52
C ARG A 55 1.59 -9.17 0.06
N ARG A 56 2.48 -8.76 -0.84
CA ARG A 56 2.23 -8.79 -2.30
C ARG A 56 2.06 -10.21 -2.80
N GLU A 57 2.97 -11.11 -2.43
CA GLU A 57 2.90 -12.53 -2.79
C GLU A 57 1.59 -13.18 -2.31
N ALA A 58 1.14 -12.86 -1.08
CA ALA A 58 -0.14 -13.35 -0.56
C ALA A 58 -1.37 -12.88 -1.35
N ARG A 59 -1.25 -11.78 -2.12
CA ARG A 59 -2.28 -11.27 -3.04
C ARG A 59 -2.06 -11.73 -4.50
N GLY A 60 -1.06 -12.57 -4.76
CA GLY A 60 -0.69 -12.98 -6.12
C GLY A 60 0.04 -11.90 -6.92
N GLU A 61 0.55 -10.86 -6.26
CA GLU A 61 1.33 -9.80 -6.88
C GLU A 61 2.83 -10.14 -6.87
N LEU A 62 3.57 -9.57 -7.82
CA LEU A 62 5.02 -9.73 -7.89
C LEU A 62 5.72 -8.88 -6.79
N PRO A 63 6.79 -9.37 -6.16
CA PRO A 63 7.51 -8.61 -5.13
C PRO A 63 8.25 -7.41 -5.74
N ARG A 64 8.16 -6.23 -5.12
CA ARG A 64 8.79 -5.00 -5.66
C ARG A 64 10.30 -4.93 -5.41
N PHE A 65 10.79 -5.51 -4.30
CA PHE A 65 12.20 -5.50 -3.96
C PHE A 65 12.86 -6.82 -4.34
N ILE A 66 13.93 -6.78 -5.13
CA ILE A 66 14.72 -7.96 -5.50
C ILE A 66 16.03 -7.92 -4.72
N GLY A 67 16.35 -9.02 -4.01
CA GLY A 67 17.65 -9.18 -3.39
C GLY A 67 18.76 -9.34 -4.43
N ALA A 68 19.84 -8.59 -4.28
CA ALA A 68 21.05 -8.67 -5.11
C ALA A 68 22.23 -9.34 -4.36
N GLY A 69 21.94 -10.08 -3.28
CA GLY A 69 22.92 -10.72 -2.41
C GLY A 69 23.41 -9.81 -1.27
N SER A 70 23.90 -10.40 -0.17
CA SER A 70 24.57 -9.70 0.94
C SER A 70 23.85 -8.45 1.50
N GLY A 71 22.52 -8.44 1.53
CA GLY A 71 21.72 -7.29 2.01
C GLY A 71 21.52 -6.16 1.00
N PHE A 72 21.90 -6.35 -0.26
CA PHE A 72 21.60 -5.42 -1.34
C PHE A 72 20.21 -5.67 -1.92
N TYR A 73 19.53 -4.58 -2.24
CA TYR A 73 18.21 -4.57 -2.87
C TYR A 73 18.23 -3.68 -4.11
N ARG A 74 17.42 -4.07 -5.10
CA ARG A 74 17.05 -3.25 -6.25
C ARG A 74 15.54 -3.35 -6.49
N LEU A 75 15.00 -2.45 -7.30
CA LEU A 75 13.62 -2.60 -7.75
C LEU A 75 13.51 -3.74 -8.76
N ARG A 76 12.34 -4.38 -8.77
CA ARG A 76 11.92 -5.22 -9.90
C ARG A 76 11.83 -4.33 -11.13
N THR A 77 12.31 -4.86 -12.23
CA THR A 77 12.12 -4.29 -13.56
C THR A 77 11.48 -5.38 -14.39
N ALA A 78 10.42 -5.05 -15.13
CA ALA A 78 9.86 -5.95 -16.11
C ALA A 78 10.95 -6.34 -17.13
N VAL A 79 11.20 -7.64 -17.25
CA VAL A 79 12.31 -8.20 -18.03
C VAL A 79 11.89 -8.34 -19.49
N THR A 80 10.59 -8.54 -19.72
CA THR A 80 10.00 -8.72 -21.05
C THR A 80 9.10 -7.57 -21.47
N ALA A 81 8.95 -7.36 -22.78
CA ALA A 81 7.99 -6.40 -23.34
C ALA A 81 6.54 -6.71 -22.92
N VAL A 82 6.23 -8.00 -22.69
CA VAL A 82 4.90 -8.44 -22.23
C VAL A 82 4.66 -8.01 -20.78
N GLU A 83 5.62 -8.25 -19.89
CA GLU A 83 5.54 -7.79 -18.49
C GLU A 83 5.41 -6.26 -18.42
N GLN A 84 6.17 -5.53 -19.24
CA GLN A 84 6.07 -4.07 -19.32
C GLN A 84 4.68 -3.62 -19.78
N ALA A 85 4.10 -4.29 -20.79
CA ALA A 85 2.77 -3.98 -21.28
C ALA A 85 1.68 -4.27 -20.23
N ILE A 86 1.81 -5.38 -19.48
CA ILE A 86 0.89 -5.73 -18.39
C ILE A 86 0.98 -4.70 -17.26
N GLU A 87 2.18 -4.34 -16.81
CA GLU A 87 2.38 -3.34 -15.77
C GLU A 87 1.79 -1.98 -16.20
N HIS A 88 2.07 -1.53 -17.44
CA HIS A 88 1.52 -0.29 -17.98
C HIS A 88 -0.01 -0.31 -18.08
N TRP A 89 -0.60 -1.44 -18.50
CA TRP A 89 -2.05 -1.57 -18.60
C TRP A 89 -2.72 -1.58 -17.23
N ASN A 90 -2.14 -2.27 -16.25
CA ASN A 90 -2.62 -2.29 -14.87
C ASN A 90 -2.56 -0.90 -14.23
N ASP A 91 -1.44 -0.20 -14.39
CA ASP A 91 -1.27 1.16 -13.86
C ASP A 91 -2.26 2.13 -14.52
N ARG A 92 -2.43 2.07 -15.84
CA ARG A 92 -3.44 2.87 -16.55
C ARG A 92 -4.84 2.59 -16.02
N THR A 93 -5.24 1.32 -15.95
CA THR A 93 -6.57 0.91 -15.48
C THR A 93 -6.82 1.40 -14.06
N LYS A 94 -5.82 1.29 -13.18
CA LYS A 94 -5.91 1.78 -11.81
C LYS A 94 -6.12 3.29 -11.75
N GLN A 95 -5.39 4.07 -12.55
CA GLN A 95 -5.54 5.52 -12.60
C GLN A 95 -6.90 5.93 -13.17
N GLU A 96 -7.40 5.24 -14.20
CA GLU A 96 -8.73 5.47 -14.76
C GLU A 96 -9.84 5.19 -13.73
N LEU A 97 -9.77 4.05 -13.04
CA LEU A 97 -10.70 3.72 -11.97
C LEU A 97 -10.63 4.72 -10.81
N LEU A 98 -9.42 5.13 -10.41
CA LEU A 98 -9.26 6.13 -9.35
C LEU A 98 -9.83 7.49 -9.76
N GLY A 99 -9.63 7.89 -11.02
CA GLY A 99 -10.23 9.09 -11.59
C GLY A 99 -11.75 9.03 -11.56
N GLN A 100 -12.34 7.91 -12.00
CA GLN A 100 -13.78 7.69 -11.91
C GLN A 100 -14.28 7.77 -10.47
N LEU A 101 -13.62 7.09 -9.52
CA LEU A 101 -13.99 7.15 -8.10
C LEU A 101 -13.93 8.58 -7.54
N GLY A 102 -12.97 9.39 -7.99
CA GLY A 102 -12.84 10.79 -7.59
C GLY A 102 -13.90 11.73 -8.18
N GLU A 103 -14.56 11.33 -9.27
CA GLU A 103 -15.63 12.09 -9.91
C GLU A 103 -17.04 11.69 -9.43
N ILE A 104 -17.16 10.59 -8.68
CA ILE A 104 -18.44 10.13 -8.13
C ILE A 104 -18.95 11.11 -7.08
N ASP A 105 -20.28 11.34 -7.04
CA ASP A 105 -20.93 12.09 -5.97
C ASP A 105 -20.58 11.46 -4.60
N PRO A 106 -20.18 12.24 -3.59
CA PRO A 106 -19.80 11.71 -2.28
C PRO A 106 -20.81 10.72 -1.68
N GLY A 107 -22.12 10.95 -1.86
CA GLY A 107 -23.14 10.01 -1.37
C GLY A 107 -23.14 8.66 -2.09
N THR A 108 -22.97 8.67 -3.43
CA THR A 108 -22.84 7.42 -4.19
C THR A 108 -21.55 6.67 -3.85
N PHE A 109 -20.47 7.40 -3.54
CA PHE A 109 -19.24 6.79 -3.09
C PHE A 109 -19.40 6.14 -1.70
N GLU A 110 -20.07 6.81 -0.75
CA GLU A 110 -20.41 6.24 0.55
C GLU A 110 -21.24 4.94 0.43
N GLU A 111 -22.25 4.93 -0.45
CA GLU A 111 -23.07 3.74 -0.75
C GLU A 111 -22.21 2.59 -1.29
N LEU A 112 -21.31 2.88 -2.25
CA LEU A 112 -20.39 1.89 -2.82
C LEU A 112 -19.46 1.28 -1.75
N ILE A 113 -18.95 2.11 -0.83
CA ILE A 113 -18.12 1.63 0.29
C ILE A 113 -18.94 0.79 1.26
N GLY A 114 -20.20 1.18 1.53
CA GLY A 114 -21.13 0.38 2.31
C GLY A 114 -21.31 -1.03 1.74
N GLU A 115 -21.62 -1.15 0.45
CA GLU A 115 -21.77 -2.44 -0.23
C GLU A 115 -20.47 -3.26 -0.21
N LEU A 116 -19.33 -2.62 -0.41
CA LEU A 116 -18.03 -3.28 -0.34
C LEU A 116 -17.79 -3.89 1.05
N LEU A 117 -18.07 -3.13 2.11
CA LEU A 117 -17.88 -3.58 3.49
C LEU A 117 -18.77 -4.78 3.82
N GLU A 118 -20.05 -4.74 3.39
CA GLU A 118 -20.95 -5.87 3.53
C GLU A 118 -20.41 -7.13 2.83
N ARG A 119 -19.96 -6.98 1.58
CA ARG A 119 -19.45 -8.12 0.79
C ARG A 119 -18.16 -8.72 1.35
N ILE A 120 -17.34 -7.95 2.06
CA ILE A 120 -16.13 -8.47 2.72
C ILE A 120 -16.39 -8.97 4.15
N GLY A 121 -17.65 -9.00 4.60
CA GLY A 121 -18.08 -9.67 5.83
C GLY A 121 -18.36 -8.75 7.02
N PHE A 122 -18.54 -7.45 6.81
CA PHE A 122 -19.10 -6.57 7.84
C PHE A 122 -20.63 -6.75 7.89
N GLU A 123 -21.17 -6.80 9.10
CA GLU A 123 -22.59 -6.87 9.40
C GLU A 123 -23.09 -5.52 9.92
N GLY A 124 -24.36 -5.19 9.62
CA GLY A 124 -24.99 -3.96 10.13
C GLY A 124 -24.25 -2.71 9.69
N VAL A 125 -23.87 -2.66 8.42
CA VAL A 125 -23.17 -1.51 7.83
C VAL A 125 -24.17 -0.36 7.69
N GLU A 126 -23.89 0.76 8.33
CA GLU A 126 -24.68 1.99 8.28
C GLU A 126 -23.80 3.15 7.82
N VAL A 127 -24.21 3.79 6.72
CA VAL A 127 -23.66 5.08 6.29
C VAL A 127 -24.29 6.15 7.19
N THR A 128 -23.47 6.85 7.96
CA THR A 128 -23.97 7.91 8.86
C THR A 128 -24.15 9.22 8.11
N ARG A 129 -24.97 10.14 8.64
CA ARG A 129 -25.41 11.34 7.89
C ARG A 129 -24.23 12.19 7.45
N ARG A 130 -24.25 12.56 6.15
CA ARG A 130 -23.47 13.61 5.49
C ARG A 130 -23.00 14.70 6.47
N SER A 131 -21.79 14.55 6.98
CA SER A 131 -21.04 15.70 7.44
C SER A 131 -20.45 16.32 6.16
N GLY A 132 -20.61 17.63 5.96
CA GLY A 132 -20.28 18.29 4.68
C GLY A 132 -18.77 18.37 4.39
N ASP A 133 -17.97 17.43 4.90
CA ASP A 133 -16.51 17.43 4.85
C ASP A 133 -15.92 16.46 3.82
N GLY A 134 -16.76 15.61 3.20
CA GLY A 134 -16.34 14.64 2.20
C GLY A 134 -15.59 13.42 2.77
N GLY A 135 -15.73 13.16 4.08
CA GLY A 135 -15.27 11.95 4.73
C GLY A 135 -16.13 10.73 4.39
N ILE A 136 -15.55 9.54 4.52
CA ILE A 136 -16.31 8.29 4.57
C ILE A 136 -16.75 8.15 6.01
N ASP A 137 -18.06 8.13 6.27
CA ASP A 137 -18.59 7.93 7.63
C ASP A 137 -19.41 6.63 7.68
N VAL A 138 -18.74 5.49 7.78
CA VAL A 138 -19.40 4.17 7.80
C VAL A 138 -19.19 3.44 9.12
N ARG A 139 -20.27 2.95 9.71
CA ARG A 139 -20.23 2.07 10.88
C ARG A 139 -20.56 0.65 10.49
N GLY A 140 -19.80 -0.32 10.96
CA GLY A 140 -20.09 -1.74 10.72
C GLY A 140 -19.54 -2.64 11.81
N VAL A 141 -20.06 -3.85 11.91
CA VAL A 141 -19.59 -4.88 12.85
C VAL A 141 -18.86 -5.96 12.06
N LEU A 142 -17.56 -6.11 12.28
CA LEU A 142 -16.81 -7.23 11.72
C LEU A 142 -16.89 -8.42 12.66
N THR A 143 -17.42 -9.54 12.19
CA THR A 143 -17.44 -10.81 12.92
C THR A 143 -16.20 -11.64 12.54
N VAL A 144 -15.18 -11.65 13.39
CA VAL A 144 -13.96 -12.44 13.15
C VAL A 144 -14.12 -13.83 13.75
N GLY A 145 -14.02 -14.86 12.90
CA GLY A 145 -14.07 -16.27 13.31
C GLY A 145 -15.41 -16.72 13.91
N GLY A 146 -16.51 -15.99 13.65
CA GLY A 146 -17.86 -16.35 14.11
C GLY A 146 -18.15 -16.07 15.60
N VAL A 147 -17.19 -15.54 16.36
CA VAL A 147 -17.33 -15.37 17.82
C VAL A 147 -17.06 -13.94 18.28
N THR A 148 -16.11 -13.24 17.64
CA THR A 148 -15.70 -11.91 18.08
C THR A 148 -16.34 -10.84 17.22
N ARG A 149 -17.21 -10.01 17.82
CA ARG A 149 -17.83 -8.85 17.18
C ARG A 149 -17.02 -7.59 17.47
N VAL A 150 -16.45 -6.97 16.44
CA VAL A 150 -15.71 -5.72 16.55
C VAL A 150 -16.52 -4.60 15.91
N LYS A 151 -16.96 -3.63 16.72
CA LYS A 151 -17.56 -2.39 16.21
C LYS A 151 -16.48 -1.54 15.58
N THR A 152 -16.63 -1.23 14.30
CA THR A 152 -15.67 -0.45 13.53
C THR A 152 -16.38 0.79 12.98
N ALA A 153 -15.70 1.93 13.09
CA ALA A 153 -16.03 3.15 12.37
C ALA A 153 -14.90 3.40 11.37
N ILE A 154 -15.26 3.61 10.12
CA ILE A 154 -14.37 3.87 8.99
C ILE A 154 -14.70 5.26 8.49
#